data_AF-A0A848FNU4-F1
#
_entry.id   AF-A0A848FNU4-F1
#
_cell.length_a   1.000
_cell.length_b   1.000
_cell.length_c   1.000
_cell.angle_alpha   90.00
_cell.angle_beta   90.00
_cell.angle_gamma   90.00
#
_symmetry.space_group_name_H-M   'P 1'
#
loop_
_entity.id
_entity.type
_entity.pdbx_description
1 polymer ?
#
loop_
_entity_poly.entity_id
_entity_poly.type
_entity_poly.pdbx_seq_one_letter_code
_entity_poly.pdbx_strand_id
1 'polypeptide(L)'
;MKEQLLNLTDTSRKYTLDVAAAMPEGKYNFKPVDEVWNFRELLHHIAYGIEWWEANYVLGLETDWAPPATGKNKEEVMAYLEKAYDSLQVVIKTQPMTESAVKGVHSALDHITHHRGQAVLHLRLNGIEPPAYTY
;
A
#
# COMPACT_ATOMS: atom_id res chain seq x y z
N MET A 1 -21.07 6.34 -3.78
CA MET A 1 -19.71 6.90 -3.61
C MET A 1 -18.92 6.14 -2.55
N LYS A 2 -19.28 6.18 -1.25
CA LYS A 2 -18.57 5.44 -0.19
C LYS A 2 -18.41 3.95 -0.47
N GLU A 3 -19.48 3.28 -0.84
CA GLU A 3 -19.46 1.84 -1.17
C GLU A 3 -18.50 1.52 -2.33
N GLN A 4 -18.50 2.34 -3.38
CA GLN A 4 -17.57 2.21 -4.50
C GLN A 4 -16.11 2.39 -4.04
N LEU A 5 -15.82 3.39 -3.21
CA LEU A 5 -14.46 3.60 -2.67
C LEU A 5 -14.02 2.43 -1.78
N LEU A 6 -14.93 1.88 -0.97
CA LEU A 6 -14.65 0.69 -0.16
C LEU A 6 -14.34 -0.52 -1.02
N ASN A 7 -15.16 -0.79 -2.05
CA ASN A 7 -14.93 -1.91 -2.98
C ASN A 7 -13.59 -1.76 -3.71
N LEU A 8 -13.25 -0.57 -4.20
CA LEU A 8 -11.95 -0.30 -4.82
C LEU A 8 -10.79 -0.50 -3.83
N THR A 9 -10.97 -0.07 -2.59
CA THR A 9 -9.98 -0.25 -1.52
C THR A 9 -9.81 -1.72 -1.15
N ASP A 10 -10.89 -2.50 -1.09
CA ASP A 10 -10.87 -3.95 -0.83
C ASP A 10 -10.16 -4.71 -1.96
N THR A 11 -10.47 -4.40 -3.22
CA THR A 11 -9.79 -4.99 -4.38
C THR A 11 -8.29 -4.67 -4.35
N SER A 12 -7.94 -3.40 -4.07
CA SER A 12 -6.55 -2.99 -3.95
C SER A 12 -5.84 -3.68 -2.79
N ARG A 13 -6.48 -3.77 -1.62
CA ARG A 13 -5.97 -4.45 -0.43
C ARG A 13 -5.66 -5.91 -0.75
N LYS A 14 -6.64 -6.64 -1.27
CA LYS A 14 -6.49 -8.06 -1.60
C LYS A 14 -5.30 -8.27 -2.53
N TYR A 15 -5.25 -7.55 -3.66
CA TYR A 15 -4.18 -7.77 -4.63
C TYR A 15 -2.80 -7.39 -4.08
N THR A 16 -2.70 -6.30 -3.33
CA THR A 16 -1.42 -5.86 -2.73
C THR A 16 -0.93 -6.84 -1.68
N LEU A 17 -1.82 -7.35 -0.81
CA LEU A 17 -1.47 -8.36 0.20
C LEU A 17 -1.11 -9.70 -0.45
N ASP A 18 -1.81 -10.12 -1.52
CA ASP A 18 -1.46 -11.33 -2.27
C ASP A 18 -0.05 -11.20 -2.91
N VAL A 19 0.29 -10.03 -3.47
CA VAL A 19 1.63 -9.74 -4.02
C VAL A 19 2.70 -9.77 -2.93
N ALA A 20 2.44 -9.12 -1.80
CA ALA A 20 3.35 -9.12 -0.66
C ALA A 20 3.57 -10.56 -0.12
N ALA A 21 2.49 -11.32 0.04
CA ALA A 21 2.52 -12.69 0.54
C ALA A 21 3.27 -13.66 -0.38
N ALA A 22 3.26 -13.44 -1.71
CA ALA A 22 3.91 -14.32 -2.69
C ALA A 22 5.44 -14.39 -2.57
N MET A 23 6.10 -13.35 -2.04
CA MET A 23 7.54 -13.38 -1.79
C MET A 23 7.84 -14.19 -0.52
N PRO A 24 8.81 -15.12 -0.52
CA PRO A 24 9.25 -15.80 0.71
C PRO A 24 10.07 -14.85 1.59
N GLU A 25 10.06 -15.07 2.92
CA GLU A 25 10.77 -14.26 3.92
C GLU A 25 12.22 -13.95 3.51
N GLY A 26 12.98 -14.98 3.11
CA GLY A 26 14.40 -14.83 2.74
C GLY A 26 14.67 -13.93 1.53
N LYS A 27 13.62 -13.50 0.80
CA LYS A 27 13.72 -12.60 -0.35
C LYS A 27 13.12 -11.21 -0.10
N TYR A 28 12.67 -10.90 1.12
CA TYR A 28 12.14 -9.56 1.44
C TYR A 28 13.19 -8.45 1.33
N ASN A 29 14.47 -8.77 1.49
CA ASN A 29 15.57 -7.82 1.26
C ASN A 29 16.08 -7.81 -0.18
N PHE A 30 15.43 -8.52 -1.11
CA PHE A 30 15.82 -8.48 -2.52
C PHE A 30 15.65 -7.07 -3.08
N LYS A 31 16.67 -6.63 -3.82
CA LYS A 31 16.78 -5.31 -4.42
C LYS A 31 17.14 -5.46 -5.90
N PRO A 32 16.29 -5.00 -6.85
CA PRO A 32 16.56 -5.11 -8.28
C PRO A 32 17.84 -4.39 -8.72
N VAL A 33 18.02 -3.16 -8.23
CA VAL A 33 19.17 -2.27 -8.48
C VAL A 33 19.40 -1.40 -7.25
N ASP A 34 20.59 -0.82 -7.09
CA ASP A 34 20.97 -0.11 -5.87
C ASP A 34 20.17 1.19 -5.60
N GLU A 35 19.54 1.76 -6.63
CA GLU A 35 18.82 3.04 -6.54
C GLU A 35 17.36 2.90 -6.13
N VAL A 36 16.79 1.69 -6.15
CA VAL A 36 15.38 1.45 -5.79
C VAL A 36 15.27 0.86 -4.39
N TRP A 37 14.08 0.91 -3.77
CA TRP A 37 13.84 0.16 -2.53
C TRP A 37 13.97 -1.34 -2.73
N ASN A 38 14.40 -2.05 -1.68
CA ASN A 38 14.18 -3.49 -1.64
C ASN A 38 12.69 -3.81 -1.42
N PHE A 39 12.30 -5.07 -1.58
CA PHE A 39 10.90 -5.49 -1.51
C PHE A 39 10.21 -5.09 -0.19
N ARG A 40 10.89 -5.27 0.94
CA ARG A 40 10.42 -4.91 2.29
C ARG A 40 10.20 -3.41 2.44
N GLU A 41 11.18 -2.60 2.03
CA GLU A 41 11.10 -1.14 2.05
C GLU A 41 9.99 -0.61 1.15
N LEU A 42 9.82 -1.19 -0.04
CA LEU A 42 8.77 -0.81 -0.98
C LEU A 42 7.38 -1.05 -0.40
N LEU A 43 7.13 -2.23 0.19
CA LEU A 43 5.85 -2.54 0.83
C LEU A 43 5.58 -1.65 2.05
N HIS A 44 6.62 -1.37 2.85
CA HIS A 44 6.51 -0.44 3.96
C HIS A 44 6.19 0.99 3.48
N HIS A 45 6.79 1.42 2.37
CA HIS A 45 6.48 2.71 1.76
C HIS A 45 5.03 2.81 1.28
N ILE A 46 4.46 1.73 0.74
CA ILE A 46 3.03 1.68 0.41
C ILE A 46 2.18 1.89 1.67
N ALA A 47 2.48 1.17 2.76
CA ALA A 47 1.75 1.30 4.02
C ALA A 47 1.79 2.73 4.56
N TYR A 48 2.98 3.34 4.63
CA TYR A 48 3.12 4.72 5.07
C TYR A 48 2.46 5.71 4.11
N GLY A 49 2.53 5.47 2.80
CA GLY A 49 1.86 6.29 1.79
C GLY A 49 0.34 6.33 2.00
N ILE A 50 -0.28 5.21 2.33
CA ILE A 50 -1.71 5.15 2.68
C ILE A 50 -2.01 6.05 3.87
N GLU A 51 -1.25 5.93 4.97
CA GLU A 51 -1.43 6.75 6.17
C GLU A 51 -1.26 8.25 5.87
N TRP A 52 -0.26 8.60 5.06
CA TRP A 52 0.03 9.99 4.72
C TRP A 52 -1.06 10.61 3.83
N TRP A 53 -1.53 9.91 2.80
CA TRP A 53 -2.63 10.37 1.94
C TRP A 53 -3.95 10.46 2.72
N GLU A 54 -4.23 9.48 3.57
CA GLU A 54 -5.38 9.50 4.49
C GLU A 54 -5.36 10.76 5.37
N ALA A 55 -4.26 11.00 6.09
CA ALA A 55 -4.14 12.14 6.99
C ALA A 55 -4.26 13.49 6.25
N ASN A 56 -3.53 13.66 5.15
CA ASN A 56 -3.42 14.96 4.48
C ASN A 56 -4.59 15.29 3.57
N TYR A 57 -5.10 14.31 2.81
CA TYR A 57 -6.06 14.57 1.73
C TYR A 57 -7.45 14.03 2.00
N VAL A 58 -7.61 13.11 2.96
CA VAL A 58 -8.93 12.63 3.38
C VAL A 58 -9.37 13.34 4.66
N LEU A 59 -8.47 13.48 5.65
CA LEU A 59 -8.75 14.08 6.95
C LEU A 59 -8.36 15.57 7.07
N GLY A 60 -7.47 16.07 6.20
CA GLY A 60 -7.03 17.46 6.21
C GLY A 60 -6.15 17.83 7.43
N LEU A 61 -5.34 16.89 7.91
CA LEU A 61 -4.52 17.06 9.12
C LEU A 61 -3.15 17.70 8.89
N GLU A 62 -2.72 17.88 7.64
CA GLU A 62 -1.45 18.54 7.25
C GLU A 62 -0.22 17.99 8.01
N THR A 63 0.13 16.73 7.75
CA THR A 63 1.27 16.05 8.40
C THR A 63 2.52 16.01 7.51
N ASP A 64 3.68 16.16 8.14
CA ASP A 64 4.97 16.05 7.45
C ASP A 64 5.21 14.64 6.90
N TRP A 65 5.99 14.58 5.81
CA TRP A 65 6.53 13.32 5.30
C TRP A 65 7.68 12.84 6.19
N ALA A 66 7.36 11.99 7.15
CA ALA A 66 8.27 11.41 8.14
C ALA A 66 7.97 9.90 8.32
N PRO A 67 8.35 9.04 7.35
CA PRO A 67 8.12 7.62 7.46
C PRO A 67 8.85 7.01 8.66
N PRO A 68 8.22 6.07 9.39
CA PRO A 68 8.90 5.36 10.47
C PRO A 68 10.00 4.45 9.92
N ALA A 69 10.79 3.86 10.82
CA ALA A 69 11.76 2.85 10.44
C ALA A 69 11.05 1.63 9.81
N THR A 70 11.61 1.12 8.72
CA THR A 70 11.07 -0.04 8.01
C THR A 70 11.02 -1.27 8.92
N GLY A 71 9.84 -1.91 8.99
CA GLY A 71 9.63 -3.17 9.72
C GLY A 71 10.61 -4.25 9.29
N LYS A 72 11.13 -5.03 10.24
CA LYS A 72 12.37 -5.82 10.10
C LYS A 72 12.26 -7.08 9.26
N ASN A 73 11.06 -7.63 9.13
CA ASN A 73 10.76 -8.91 8.49
C ASN A 73 9.42 -8.84 7.76
N LYS A 74 9.02 -9.93 7.09
CA LYS A 74 7.72 -10.00 6.41
C LYS A 74 6.55 -9.74 7.33
N GLU A 75 6.55 -10.34 8.51
CA GLU A 75 5.44 -10.23 9.46
C GLU A 75 5.18 -8.78 9.86
N GLU A 76 6.22 -8.05 10.27
CA GLU A 76 6.12 -6.64 10.66
C GLU A 76 5.64 -5.75 9.51
N VAL A 77 6.13 -5.98 8.28
CA VAL A 77 5.73 -5.19 7.11
C VAL A 77 4.30 -5.50 6.66
N MET A 78 3.91 -6.78 6.67
CA MET A 78 2.54 -7.20 6.36
C MET A 78 1.55 -6.62 7.37
N ALA A 79 1.86 -6.70 8.67
CA ALA A 79 1.02 -6.13 9.71
C ALA A 79 0.85 -4.62 9.57
N TYR A 80 1.92 -3.90 9.21
CA TYR A 80 1.83 -2.46 8.98
C TYR A 80 0.98 -2.11 7.76
N LEU A 81 1.16 -2.86 6.66
CA LEU A 81 0.37 -2.68 5.44
C LEU A 81 -1.12 -2.98 5.68
N GLU A 82 -1.45 -4.05 6.39
CA GLU A 82 -2.82 -4.38 6.77
C GLU A 82 -3.45 -3.29 7.63
N LYS A 83 -2.73 -2.81 8.65
CA LYS A 83 -3.20 -1.72 9.51
C LYS A 83 -3.48 -0.45 8.73
N ALA A 84 -2.63 -0.09 7.76
CA ALA A 84 -2.83 1.08 6.93
C ALA A 84 -4.11 0.97 6.08
N TYR A 85 -4.37 -0.21 5.50
CA TYR A 85 -5.63 -0.46 4.81
C TYR A 85 -6.85 -0.44 5.74
N ASP A 86 -6.76 -1.03 6.93
CA ASP A 86 -7.83 -1.01 7.92
C ASP A 86 -8.20 0.42 8.32
N SER A 87 -7.19 1.28 8.54
CA SER A 87 -7.40 2.71 8.83
C SER A 87 -8.16 3.39 7.69
N LEU A 88 -7.71 3.21 6.45
CA LEU A 88 -8.33 3.86 5.29
C LEU A 88 -9.78 3.45 5.12
N GLN A 89 -10.09 2.16 5.31
CA GLN A 89 -11.46 1.67 5.26
C GLN A 89 -12.33 2.25 6.38
N VAL A 90 -11.81 2.36 7.60
CA VAL A 90 -12.52 2.99 8.73
C VAL A 90 -12.79 4.46 8.43
N VAL A 91 -11.80 5.20 7.90
CA VAL A 91 -11.96 6.61 7.53
C VAL A 91 -13.01 6.77 6.43
N ILE A 92 -12.97 5.98 5.35
CA ILE A 92 -13.98 6.03 4.29
C ILE A 92 -15.38 5.75 4.83
N LYS A 93 -15.53 4.79 5.75
CA LYS A 93 -16.82 4.45 6.38
C LYS A 93 -17.34 5.60 7.23
N THR A 94 -16.50 6.15 8.09
CA THR A 94 -16.92 7.03 9.19
C THR A 94 -16.94 8.52 8.83
N GLN A 95 -16.06 8.98 7.94
CA GLN A 95 -15.92 10.39 7.62
C GLN A 95 -16.83 10.84 6.46
N PRO A 96 -17.23 12.12 6.38
CA PRO A 96 -17.88 12.66 5.19
C PRO A 96 -16.95 12.58 3.97
N MET A 97 -17.42 11.97 2.87
CA MET A 97 -16.64 11.91 1.62
C MET A 97 -16.96 13.11 0.75
N THR A 98 -16.35 14.25 1.07
CA THR A 98 -16.35 15.45 0.21
C THR A 98 -15.59 15.18 -1.09
N GLU A 99 -15.72 16.07 -2.08
CA GLU A 99 -14.98 15.94 -3.34
C GLU A 99 -13.45 15.86 -3.12
N SER A 100 -12.91 16.66 -2.22
CA SER A 100 -11.48 16.61 -1.86
C SER A 100 -11.09 15.28 -1.21
N ALA A 101 -11.92 14.77 -0.29
CA ALA A 101 -11.68 13.48 0.37
C ALA A 101 -11.72 12.32 -0.63
N VAL A 102 -12.68 12.32 -1.56
CA VAL A 102 -12.78 11.34 -2.65
C VAL A 102 -11.51 11.37 -3.51
N LYS A 103 -11.03 12.56 -3.87
CA LYS A 103 -9.76 12.73 -4.61
C LYS A 103 -8.56 12.23 -3.81
N GLY A 104 -8.54 12.45 -2.50
CA GLY A 104 -7.51 11.91 -1.60
C GLY A 104 -7.45 10.39 -1.61
N VAL A 105 -8.61 9.72 -1.47
CA VAL A 105 -8.69 8.25 -1.56
C VAL A 105 -8.20 7.75 -2.92
N HIS A 106 -8.62 8.37 -4.02
CA HIS A 106 -8.13 7.98 -5.34
C HIS A 106 -6.62 8.18 -5.51
N SER A 107 -6.06 9.26 -4.93
CA SER A 107 -4.61 9.52 -4.97
C SER A 107 -3.83 8.45 -4.19
N ALA A 108 -4.36 8.01 -3.05
CA ALA A 108 -3.80 6.87 -2.31
C ALA A 108 -3.83 5.59 -3.15
N LEU A 109 -4.96 5.27 -3.80
CA LEU A 109 -5.10 4.06 -4.63
C LEU A 109 -4.19 4.07 -5.87
N ASP A 110 -3.98 5.24 -6.48
CA ASP A 110 -3.04 5.41 -7.59
C ASP A 110 -1.59 5.18 -7.14
N HIS A 111 -1.19 5.79 -6.01
CA HIS A 111 0.13 5.59 -5.39
C HIS A 111 0.40 4.12 -5.05
N ILE A 112 -0.59 3.43 -4.46
CA ILE A 112 -0.52 1.99 -4.22
C ILE A 112 -0.33 1.23 -5.53
N THR A 113 -1.10 1.55 -6.56
CA THR A 113 -1.04 0.85 -7.86
C THR A 113 0.33 1.01 -8.51
N HIS A 114 0.89 2.22 -8.48
CA HIS A 114 2.23 2.52 -8.97
C HIS A 114 3.30 1.63 -8.31
N HIS A 115 3.33 1.60 -6.97
CA HIS A 115 4.35 0.83 -6.24
C HIS A 115 4.08 -0.67 -6.20
N ARG A 116 2.83 -1.12 -6.22
CA ARG A 116 2.49 -2.54 -6.38
C ARG A 116 2.99 -3.07 -7.73
N GLY A 117 2.93 -2.26 -8.79
CA GLY A 117 3.54 -2.62 -10.08
C GLY A 117 5.04 -2.90 -9.98
N GLN A 118 5.77 -2.10 -9.17
CA GLN A 118 7.17 -2.35 -8.88
C GLN A 118 7.37 -3.64 -8.06
N ALA A 119 6.51 -3.90 -7.08
CA ALA A 119 6.55 -5.13 -6.27
C ALA A 119 6.29 -6.39 -7.13
N VAL A 120 5.41 -6.31 -8.12
CA VAL A 120 5.20 -7.38 -9.10
C VAL A 120 6.48 -7.69 -9.90
N LEU A 121 7.26 -6.67 -10.28
CA LEU A 121 8.56 -6.89 -10.93
C LEU A 121 9.57 -7.54 -9.98
N HIS A 122 9.57 -7.21 -8.69
CA HIS A 122 10.44 -7.90 -7.73
C HIS A 122 10.14 -9.40 -7.67
N LEU A 123 8.86 -9.80 -7.71
CA LEU A 123 8.48 -11.22 -7.79
C LEU A 123 9.02 -11.88 -9.05
N ARG A 124 8.80 -11.27 -10.22
CA ARG A 124 9.26 -11.80 -11.51
C ARG A 124 10.78 -11.95 -11.58
N LEU A 125 11.53 -10.96 -11.09
CA LEU A 125 12.99 -11.02 -11.02
C LEU A 125 13.52 -12.11 -10.07
N ASN A 126 12.67 -12.59 -9.16
CA ASN A 126 12.96 -13.71 -8.28
C ASN A 126 12.46 -15.06 -8.80
N GLY A 127 11.97 -15.12 -10.04
CA GLY A 127 11.39 -16.33 -10.65
C GLY A 127 10.05 -16.73 -10.04
N ILE A 128 9.38 -15.80 -9.35
CA ILE A 128 8.07 -16.04 -8.72
C ILE A 128 6.98 -15.51 -9.64
N GLU A 129 5.99 -16.35 -9.93
CA GLU A 129 4.79 -15.92 -10.63
C GLU A 129 3.94 -15.03 -9.69
N PRO A 130 3.69 -13.76 -10.06
CA PRO A 130 2.86 -12.86 -9.29
C PRO A 130 1.39 -13.29 -9.38
N PRO A 131 0.57 -12.95 -8.37
CA PRO A 131 -0.87 -13.13 -8.44
C PRO A 131 -1.47 -12.45 -9.68
N ALA A 132 -2.56 -13.02 -10.18
CA ALA A 132 -3.29 -12.47 -11.32
C ALA A 132 -3.79 -11.05 -11.00
N TYR A 133 -3.75 -10.17 -12.01
CA TYR A 133 -4.24 -8.81 -11.88
C TYR A 133 -5.75 -8.78 -11.65
N THR A 134 -6.20 -7.98 -10.69
CA THR A 134 -7.62 -7.69 -10.41
C THR A 134 -7.85 -6.19 -10.29
N TYR A 135 -9.03 -5.71 -10.72
CA TYR A 135 -9.45 -4.31 -10.70
C TYR A 135 -10.89 -4.15 -10.21
#